data_AF-A0A3P7PUZ0-F1
#
_entry.id   AF-A0A3P7PUZ0-F1
#
_cell.length_a   1.000
_cell.length_b   1.000
_cell.length_c   1.000
_cell.angle_alpha   90.00
_cell.angle_beta   90.00
_cell.angle_gamma   90.00
#
_symmetry.space_group_name_H-M   'P 1'
#
loop_
_entity.id
_entity.type
_entity.pdbx_description
1 polymer ?
#
loop_
_entity_poly.entity_id
_entity_poly.type
_entity_poly.pdbx_seq_one_letter_code
_entity_poly.pdbx_strand_id
1 'polypeptide(L)'
;MTSGLILIGKTPESASKISLEISGRNVSKYYVCEVEGKFKGPEQNANDPPAPVIVEQPLGRLSQKMGFPLVDDPLYNSYDWGPTKGAFAKYIEPRSSLIEALAATRSRNAYLEGAVSDVESPRTFYPNTLSLPGAVLPLFR
;
A
#
# COMPACT_ATOMS: atom_id res chain seq x y z
N MET A 1 -1.20 3.00 5.50
CA MET A 1 -0.33 2.87 6.71
C MET A 1 0.18 1.44 6.75
N THR A 2 1.47 1.18 6.92
CA THR A 2 1.99 -0.20 6.89
C THR A 2 1.78 -0.90 8.24
N SER A 3 0.84 -1.83 8.30
CA SER A 3 0.82 -2.85 9.36
C SER A 3 1.96 -3.83 9.15
N GLY A 4 2.50 -4.41 10.22
CA GLY A 4 3.55 -5.42 10.04
C GLY A 4 4.12 -5.97 11.34
N LEU A 5 5.03 -6.92 11.15
CA LEU A 5 5.78 -7.53 12.23
C LEU A 5 6.94 -6.62 12.65
N ILE A 6 7.01 -6.33 13.94
CA ILE A 6 8.15 -5.64 14.57
C ILE A 6 8.85 -6.65 15.47
N LEU A 7 10.13 -6.89 15.20
CA LEU A 7 10.97 -7.73 16.05
C LEU A 7 11.80 -6.82 16.98
N ILE A 8 11.62 -7.01 18.29
CA ILE A 8 12.36 -6.26 19.32
C ILE A 8 13.22 -7.25 20.10
N GLY A 9 14.54 -7.00 20.11
CA GLY A 9 15.47 -7.78 20.92
C GLY A 9 15.25 -7.50 22.41
N LYS A 10 15.05 -8.54 23.22
CA LYS A 10 14.82 -8.40 24.66
C LYS A 10 16.09 -8.01 25.43
N THR A 11 17.26 -8.35 24.91
CA THR A 11 18.57 -8.00 25.50
C THR A 11 19.41 -7.19 24.50
N PRO A 12 20.38 -6.37 24.96
CA PRO A 12 21.26 -5.59 24.09
C PRO A 12 22.00 -6.43 23.04
N GLU A 13 22.42 -7.64 23.41
CA GLU A 13 23.15 -8.57 22.54
C GLU A 13 22.25 -9.07 21.41
N SER A 14 21.03 -9.48 21.74
CA SER A 14 20.04 -9.94 20.75
C SER A 14 19.63 -8.81 19.79
N ALA A 15 19.43 -7.60 20.32
CA ALA A 15 19.08 -6.42 19.53
C ALA A 15 20.22 -6.01 18.58
N SER A 16 21.46 -6.08 19.05
CA SER A 16 22.67 -5.82 18.24
C SER A 16 22.81 -6.86 17.14
N LYS A 17 22.62 -8.15 17.45
CA LYS A 17 22.66 -9.22 16.44
C LYS A 17 21.60 -9.01 15.35
N ILE A 18 20.35 -8.74 15.72
CA ILE A 18 19.27 -8.47 14.77
C ILE A 18 19.63 -7.26 13.89
N SER A 19 20.17 -6.19 14.49
CA SER A 19 20.57 -4.99 13.76
C SER A 19 21.69 -5.26 12.75
N LEU A 20 22.68 -6.10 13.12
CA LEU A 20 23.77 -6.51 12.24
C LEU A 20 23.28 -7.37 11.07
N GLU A 21 22.37 -8.33 11.30
CA GLU A 21 21.80 -9.13 10.21
C GLU A 21 21.00 -8.26 9.23
N ILE A 22 20.26 -7.27 9.74
CA ILE A 22 19.51 -6.32 8.92
C ILE A 22 20.46 -5.44 8.11
N SER A 23 21.49 -4.86 8.73
CA SER A 23 22.44 -3.96 8.05
C SER A 23 23.32 -4.72 7.05
N GLY A 24 23.65 -5.97 7.36
CA GLY A 24 24.34 -6.92 6.49
C GLY A 24 23.50 -7.42 5.31
N ARG A 25 22.20 -7.08 5.25
CA ARG A 25 21.23 -7.57 4.24
C ARG A 25 21.05 -9.09 4.23
N ASN A 26 21.24 -9.74 5.38
CA ASN A 26 21.04 -11.17 5.55
C ASN A 26 19.58 -11.54 5.90
N VAL A 27 18.70 -10.55 6.01
CA VAL A 27 17.29 -10.74 6.35
C VAL A 27 16.41 -10.59 5.11
N SER A 28 15.53 -11.56 4.88
CA SER A 28 14.47 -11.48 3.87
C SER A 28 13.18 -10.96 4.49
N LYS A 29 12.53 -9.98 3.82
CA LYS A 29 11.26 -9.38 4.26
C LYS A 29 10.22 -9.55 3.16
N TYR A 30 9.04 -10.02 3.54
CA TYR A 30 7.90 -10.20 2.64
C TYR A 30 6.74 -9.35 3.13
N TYR A 31 5.99 -8.77 2.19
CA TYR A 31 4.84 -7.90 2.45
C TYR A 31 3.64 -8.39 1.64
N VAL A 32 2.45 -8.19 2.20
CA VAL A 32 1.18 -8.38 1.51
C VAL A 32 0.55 -6.99 1.37
N CYS A 33 0.04 -6.69 0.18
CA CYS A 33 -0.64 -5.43 -0.08
C CYS A 33 -1.78 -5.64 -1.06
N GLU A 34 -2.80 -4.80 -0.96
CA GLU A 34 -3.80 -4.63 -1.99
C GLU A 34 -3.30 -3.61 -3.03
N VAL A 35 -3.67 -3.83 -4.29
CA VAL A 35 -3.20 -3.00 -5.42
C VAL A 35 -4.34 -2.71 -6.38
N GLU A 36 -4.34 -1.50 -6.95
CA GLU A 36 -5.25 -1.15 -8.03
C GLU A 36 -4.73 -1.73 -9.35
N GLY A 37 -5.52 -2.59 -10.00
CA GLY A 37 -5.11 -3.19 -11.27
C GLY A 37 -6.08 -4.22 -11.82
N LYS A 38 -5.98 -4.47 -13.12
CA LYS A 38 -6.65 -5.60 -13.79
C LYS A 38 -5.63 -6.70 -14.03
N PHE A 39 -5.65 -7.72 -13.18
CA PHE A 39 -4.83 -8.91 -13.36
C PHE A 39 -5.55 -9.84 -14.32
N LYS A 40 -4.92 -10.13 -15.46
CA LYS A 40 -5.45 -11.12 -16.39
C LYS A 40 -4.94 -12.49 -15.96
N GLY A 41 -5.84 -13.42 -15.65
CA GLY A 41 -5.48 -14.83 -15.59
C GLY A 41 -5.01 -15.32 -16.97
N PRO A 42 -4.23 -16.43 -17.04
CA PRO A 42 -3.73 -16.97 -18.31
C PRO A 42 -4.83 -17.31 -19.33
N GLU A 43 -6.08 -17.46 -18.91
CA GLU A 43 -7.22 -17.81 -19.78
C GLU A 43 -8.40 -16.82 -19.72
N GLN A 44 -8.22 -15.62 -19.15
CA GLN A 44 -9.33 -14.65 -19.05
C GLN A 44 -9.45 -13.75 -20.29
N ASN A 45 -10.65 -13.73 -20.87
CA ASN A 45 -11.03 -12.80 -21.92
C ASN A 45 -11.38 -11.42 -21.33
N ALA A 46 -11.34 -10.38 -22.16
CA ALA A 46 -11.61 -9.00 -21.73
C ALA A 46 -13.03 -8.77 -21.16
N ASN A 47 -13.96 -9.69 -21.40
CA ASN A 47 -15.37 -9.62 -20.99
C ASN A 47 -15.66 -10.45 -19.72
N ASP A 48 -14.69 -11.21 -19.22
CA ASP A 48 -14.89 -12.03 -18.04
C ASP A 48 -14.91 -11.16 -16.77
N PRO A 49 -15.71 -11.51 -15.75
CA PRO A 49 -15.71 -10.80 -14.48
C PRO A 49 -14.31 -10.89 -13.82
N PRO A 50 -13.89 -9.85 -13.08
CA PRO A 50 -12.60 -9.86 -12.39
C PRO A 50 -12.58 -11.02 -11.39
N ALA A 51 -11.64 -11.95 -11.56
CA ALA A 51 -11.39 -13.04 -10.62
C ALA A 51 -10.05 -12.81 -9.90
N PRO A 52 -9.93 -13.22 -8.63
CA PRO A 52 -8.66 -13.15 -7.92
C PRO A 52 -7.60 -14.00 -8.62
N VAL A 53 -6.45 -13.40 -8.94
CA VAL A 53 -5.31 -14.11 -9.52
C VAL A 53 -4.45 -14.65 -8.38
N ILE A 54 -4.44 -15.97 -8.22
CA ILE A 54 -3.58 -16.66 -7.25
C ILE A 54 -2.23 -16.90 -7.92
N VAL A 55 -1.18 -16.34 -7.34
CA VAL A 55 0.20 -16.51 -7.79
C VAL A 55 0.93 -17.49 -6.89
N GLU A 56 1.63 -18.46 -7.47
CA GLU A 56 2.46 -19.41 -6.71
C GLU A 56 3.79 -18.78 -6.24
N GLN A 57 4.18 -17.65 -6.85
CA GLN A 57 5.40 -16.92 -6.54
C GLN A 57 5.07 -15.48 -6.12
N PRO A 58 5.84 -14.90 -5.18
CA PRO A 58 5.66 -13.50 -4.81
C PRO A 58 5.93 -12.60 -6.03
N LEU A 59 5.21 -11.48 -6.13
CA LEU A 59 5.33 -10.49 -7.21
C LEU A 59 6.70 -9.75 -7.25
N GLY A 60 7.72 -10.26 -6.56
CA GLY A 60 9.04 -9.67 -6.48
C GLY A 60 9.03 -8.29 -5.82
N ARG A 61 9.88 -7.38 -6.30
CA ARG A 61 9.92 -6.00 -5.80
C ARG A 61 8.83 -5.18 -6.48
N LEU A 62 7.81 -4.80 -5.71
CA LEU A 62 6.80 -3.85 -6.15
C LEU A 62 7.45 -2.50 -6.51
N SER A 63 7.10 -1.95 -7.68
CA SER A 63 7.53 -0.63 -8.13
C SER A 63 6.47 0.01 -9.01
N GLN A 64 6.39 1.34 -9.00
CA GLN A 64 5.46 2.10 -9.85
C GLN A 64 5.60 1.79 -11.35
N LYS A 65 6.77 1.32 -11.80
CA LYS A 65 7.00 0.86 -13.18
C LYS A 65 6.10 -0.30 -13.60
N MET A 66 5.63 -1.12 -12.65
CA MET A 66 4.73 -2.23 -12.97
C MET A 66 3.28 -1.79 -13.20
N GLY A 67 2.92 -0.55 -12.82
CA GLY A 67 1.59 -0.02 -13.10
C GLY A 67 0.48 -0.45 -12.15
N PHE A 68 0.85 -0.93 -10.95
CA PHE A 68 -0.10 -1.34 -9.91
C PHE A 68 0.10 -0.47 -8.66
N PRO A 69 -0.59 0.68 -8.55
CA PRO A 69 -0.55 1.52 -7.35
C PRO A 69 -0.97 0.74 -6.10
N LEU A 70 -0.25 0.95 -5.00
CA LEU A 70 -0.51 0.30 -3.72
C LEU A 70 -1.72 0.94 -3.05
N VAL A 71 -2.77 0.18 -2.73
CA VAL A 71 -3.93 0.74 -2.03
C VAL A 71 -3.50 1.23 -0.64
N ASP A 72 -4.10 2.34 -0.18
CA ASP A 72 -3.84 2.97 1.12
C ASP A 72 -2.39 3.38 1.43
N ASP A 73 -1.52 3.46 0.41
CA ASP A 73 -0.21 4.10 0.51
C ASP A 73 -0.36 5.61 0.30
N PRO A 74 -0.19 6.45 1.34
CA PRO A 74 -0.44 7.88 1.22
C PRO A 74 0.50 8.55 0.22
N LEU A 75 1.70 8.00 -0.03
CA LEU A 75 2.71 8.62 -0.87
C LEU A 75 2.62 8.10 -2.30
N TYR A 76 2.72 6.79 -2.51
CA TYR A 76 2.82 6.20 -3.84
C TYR A 76 1.46 5.99 -4.52
N ASN A 77 0.35 6.09 -3.77
CA ASN A 77 -1.02 6.09 -4.31
C ASN A 77 -1.63 7.51 -4.36
N SER A 78 -0.80 8.56 -4.36
CA SER A 78 -1.28 9.92 -4.44
C SER A 78 -1.37 10.42 -5.87
N TYR A 79 -2.23 11.42 -6.08
CA TYR A 79 -2.33 12.15 -7.34
C TYR A 79 -1.18 13.13 -7.57
N ASP A 80 -0.27 13.29 -6.60
CA ASP A 80 0.97 14.08 -6.78
C ASP A 80 1.82 13.50 -7.92
N TRP A 81 1.72 12.18 -8.15
CA TRP A 81 2.38 11.48 -9.25
C TRP A 81 1.64 11.61 -10.59
N GLY A 82 0.52 12.32 -10.63
CA GLY A 82 -0.33 12.51 -11.81
C GLY A 82 -1.60 11.66 -11.79
N PRO A 83 -2.42 11.72 -12.86
CA PRO A 83 -3.75 11.09 -12.90
C PRO A 83 -3.71 9.57 -12.81
N THR A 84 -2.57 8.97 -13.17
CA THR A 84 -2.35 7.51 -13.07
C THR A 84 -1.61 7.10 -11.80
N LYS A 85 -1.37 8.04 -10.88
CA LYS A 85 -0.63 7.82 -9.63
C LYS A 85 0.76 7.19 -9.87
N GLY A 86 1.41 7.60 -10.97
CA GLY A 86 2.72 7.10 -11.38
C GLY A 86 2.73 5.70 -11.98
N ALA A 87 1.58 5.10 -12.31
CA ALA A 87 1.50 3.80 -12.95
C ALA A 87 2.32 3.75 -14.24
N PHE A 88 3.11 2.68 -14.42
CA PHE A 88 4.04 2.49 -15.54
C PHE A 88 5.12 3.58 -15.62
N ALA A 89 5.46 4.21 -14.48
CA ALA A 89 6.34 5.37 -14.39
C ALA A 89 5.87 6.58 -15.23
N LYS A 90 4.55 6.72 -15.42
CA LYS A 90 3.95 7.90 -16.06
C LYS A 90 3.75 9.00 -15.01
N TYR A 91 4.79 9.80 -14.83
CA TYR A 91 4.78 10.91 -13.88
C TYR A 91 4.33 12.22 -14.54
N ILE A 92 4.07 13.23 -13.70
CA ILE A 92 3.91 14.61 -14.15
C ILE A 92 5.24 15.09 -14.72
N GLU A 93 5.20 15.64 -15.93
CA GLU A 93 6.33 16.31 -16.57
C GLU A 93 6.09 17.81 -16.65
N PRO A 94 7.13 18.65 -16.49
CA PRO A 94 8.51 18.29 -16.21
C PRO A 94 8.73 17.79 -14.77
N ARG A 95 9.82 17.04 -14.54
CA ARG A 95 10.23 16.55 -13.21
C ARG A 95 10.21 17.63 -12.10
N SER A 96 10.48 18.89 -12.41
CA SER A 96 10.40 20.00 -11.44
C SER A 96 9.00 20.14 -10.87
N SER A 97 7.97 20.05 -11.71
CA SER A 97 6.57 20.13 -11.30
C SER A 97 6.16 18.96 -10.41
N LEU A 98 6.67 17.75 -10.66
CA LEU A 98 6.47 16.61 -9.75
C LEU A 98 7.09 16.87 -8.37
N ILE A 99 8.32 17.41 -8.33
CA ILE A 99 9.01 17.74 -7.07
C ILE A 99 8.23 18.80 -6.30
N GLU A 100 7.75 19.84 -6.97
CA GLU A 100 6.93 20.90 -6.36
C GLU A 100 5.62 20.35 -5.79
N ALA A 101 4.91 19.49 -6.54
CA ALA A 101 3.69 18.85 -6.08
C ALA A 101 3.92 17.99 -4.81
N LEU A 102 4.95 17.13 -4.84
CA LEU A 102 5.32 16.32 -3.68
C LEU A 102 5.77 17.18 -2.49
N ALA A 103 6.54 18.24 -2.73
CA ALA A 103 7.01 19.12 -1.66
C ALA A 103 5.85 19.86 -0.97
N ALA A 104 4.83 20.27 -1.74
CA ALA A 104 3.65 20.95 -1.20
C ALA A 104 2.84 20.02 -0.29
N THR A 105 2.52 18.80 -0.75
CA THR A 105 1.67 17.87 0.01
C THR A 105 2.41 17.12 1.11
N ARG A 106 3.75 17.03 1.04
CA ARG A 106 4.62 16.37 2.03
C ARG A 106 5.42 17.35 2.88
N SER A 107 4.87 18.53 3.08
CA SER A 107 5.42 19.50 4.01
C SER A 107 5.07 19.16 5.46
N ARG A 108 5.90 19.62 6.41
CA ARG A 108 5.61 19.49 7.85
C ARG A 108 4.21 20.00 8.18
N ASN A 109 3.82 21.15 7.61
CA ASN A 109 2.53 21.77 7.88
C ASN A 109 1.37 20.88 7.41
N ALA A 110 1.45 20.32 6.20
CA ALA A 110 0.43 19.40 5.69
C ALA A 110 0.25 18.15 6.58
N TYR A 111 1.34 17.59 7.11
CA TYR A 111 1.26 16.47 8.06
C TYR A 111 0.64 16.87 9.39
N LEU A 112 0.93 18.06 9.89
CA LEU A 112 0.34 18.56 11.14
C LEU A 112 -1.17 18.80 10.98
N GLU A 113 -1.60 19.41 9.88
CA GLU A 113 -3.02 19.62 9.56
C GLU A 113 -3.78 18.28 9.46
N GLY A 114 -3.20 17.29 8.77
CA GLY A 114 -3.77 15.94 8.68
C GLY A 114 -3.92 15.27 10.06
N ALA A 115 -2.90 15.38 10.92
CA ALA A 115 -2.93 14.82 12.26
C ALA A 115 -4.00 15.45 13.17
N VAL A 116 -4.28 16.75 13.01
CA VAL A 116 -5.35 17.43 13.76
C VAL A 116 -6.73 16.96 13.28
N SER A 117 -6.91 16.77 11.97
CA SER A 117 -8.18 16.30 11.41
C SER A 117 -8.55 14.86 11.79
N ASP A 118 -7.57 13.96 11.90
CA ASP A 118 -7.78 12.56 12.35
C ASP A 118 -8.20 12.51 13.84
N VAL A 119 -7.92 13.54 14.64
CA VAL A 119 -8.32 13.64 16.06
C VAL A 119 -9.76 14.15 16.21
N GLU A 120 -10.19 15.06 15.33
CA GLU A 120 -11.56 15.60 15.34
C GLU A 120 -12.59 14.69 14.66
N SER A 121 -12.15 13.83 13.74
CA SER A 121 -12.98 12.77 13.15
C SER A 121 -12.38 11.42 13.53
N PRO A 122 -12.75 10.82 14.67
CA PRO A 122 -12.29 9.49 15.00
C PRO A 122 -12.74 8.58 13.86
N ARG A 123 -11.79 7.92 13.19
CA ARG A 123 -12.08 6.89 12.19
C ARG A 123 -13.00 5.89 12.87
N THR A 124 -14.27 5.97 12.54
CA THR A 124 -15.24 4.92 12.84
C THR A 124 -14.67 3.70 12.17
N PHE A 125 -14.29 2.72 12.98
CA PHE A 125 -13.87 1.41 12.53
C PHE A 125 -15.12 0.78 11.91
N TYR A 126 -15.42 1.11 10.65
CA TYR A 126 -16.46 0.44 9.91
C TYR A 126 -15.89 -0.95 9.55
N PRO A 127 -16.38 -2.06 10.16
CA PRO A 127 -16.30 -3.31 9.43
C PRO A 127 -17.07 -3.08 8.13
N ASN A 128 -16.46 -3.36 6.99
CA ASN A 128 -17.12 -3.27 5.68
C ASN A 128 -18.34 -4.22 5.66
N THR A 129 -19.49 -3.75 6.15
CA THR A 129 -20.80 -4.25 5.76
C THR A 129 -21.32 -3.29 4.70
N LEU A 130 -20.95 -3.58 3.45
CA LEU A 130 -21.80 -3.20 2.33
C LEU A 130 -23.13 -3.91 2.55
N SER A 131 -24.12 -3.18 3.06
CA SER A 131 -25.51 -3.62 3.11
C SER A 131 -26.02 -3.74 1.67
N LEU A 132 -25.88 -4.92 1.08
CA LEU A 132 -26.79 -5.33 0.02
C LEU A 132 -28.08 -5.81 0.70
N PRO A 133 -29.26 -5.30 0.32
CA PRO A 133 -30.52 -5.81 0.85
C PRO A 133 -30.70 -7.25 0.35
N GLY A 134 -30.54 -8.24 1.24
CA GLY A 134 -30.97 -9.62 0.98
C GLY A 134 -29.97 -10.76 1.25
N ALA A 135 -28.79 -10.53 1.80
CA ALA A 135 -27.85 -11.64 2.10
C ALA A 135 -27.89 -12.02 3.59
N VAL A 136 -28.58 -13.12 3.90
CA VAL A 136 -28.48 -13.83 5.19
C VAL A 136 -27.17 -14.63 5.18
N LEU A 137 -26.24 -14.34 6.10
CA LEU A 137 -25.04 -15.14 6.29
C LEU A 137 -25.27 -16.21 7.38
N PRO A 138 -24.80 -17.46 7.19
CA PRO A 138 -24.89 -18.48 8.22
C PRO A 138 -23.85 -18.24 9.31
N LEU A 139 -24.27 -18.37 10.57
CA LEU A 139 -23.37 -18.50 11.72
C LEU A 139 -22.55 -19.78 11.56
N PHE A 140 -21.22 -19.65 11.53
CA PHE A 140 -20.34 -20.75 11.91
C PHE A 140 -19.87 -20.55 13.34
N ARG A 141 -20.10 -21.59 14.16
CA ARG A 141 -19.49 -21.84 15.46
C ARG A 141 -18.02 -22.18 15.32
#